data_AF-A0AAN7D507-F1
#
_entry.id   AF-A0AAN7D507-F1
#
_cell.length_a   1.000
_cell.length_b   1.000
_cell.length_c   1.000
_cell.angle_alpha   90.00
_cell.angle_beta   90.00
_cell.angle_gamma   90.00
#
_symmetry.space_group_name_H-M   'P 1'
#
loop_
_entity.id
_entity.type
_entity.pdbx_description
1 polymer ?
#
loop_
_entity_poly.entity_id
_entity_poly.type
_entity_poly.pdbx_seq_one_letter_code
_entity_poly.pdbx_strand_id
1 'polypeptide(L)'
;MPFPTKEFKPFLNSYNLDSSQKIRTALGTNHQFRANYDKDINADEDWVNHVVHSLVREYQFGNMDRYYTEAWYQSHIWSMIESCFDKVKGIEAATGESASLGSKRRMNQNRTPTAINNMPRLAYGHKCDLVFRQYDNGHNLPLEFGGSEAKPRIEEDYGTKFMQEGFIKLPRMLKDMMDVLLKAIDYDNRSTAIRTVGILHSGLSCTMVELDRPTAYVSRVFRGKKIEISSKVEKFGSTVLPAILSSWVCCEIMKVVLNVVVNTPPPSR
;
A
#
# COMPACT_ATOMS: atom_id res chain seq x y z
N MET A 1 8.74 11.23 4.61
CA MET A 1 8.78 9.81 4.21
C MET A 1 9.85 9.09 5.04
N PRO A 2 9.62 7.83 5.44
CA PRO A 2 10.67 7.01 6.05
C PRO A 2 11.84 6.88 5.07
N PHE A 3 13.06 7.00 5.60
CA PHE A 3 14.26 6.76 4.82
C PHE A 3 14.65 5.28 4.94
N PRO A 4 15.02 4.63 3.83
CA PRO A 4 15.65 3.31 3.86
C PRO A 4 16.75 3.24 4.91
N THR A 5 16.83 2.12 5.62
CA THR A 5 17.96 1.88 6.53
C THR A 5 19.28 1.91 5.74
N LYS A 6 20.38 2.19 6.44
CA LYS A 6 21.73 2.20 5.83
C LYS A 6 22.10 0.87 5.18
N GLU A 7 21.43 -0.22 5.56
CA GLU A 7 21.65 -1.58 5.06
C GLU A 7 20.69 -1.94 3.92
N PHE A 8 19.41 -1.54 4.01
CA PHE A 8 18.39 -1.88 3.01
C PHE A 8 18.67 -1.23 1.65
N LYS A 9 19.13 0.03 1.63
CA LYS A 9 19.39 0.73 0.36
C LYS A 9 20.53 0.10 -0.45
N PRO A 10 21.72 -0.19 0.13
CA PRO A 10 22.75 -0.95 -0.57
C PRO A 10 22.27 -2.33 -1.04
N PHE A 11 21.51 -3.04 -0.20
CA PHE A 11 20.96 -4.34 -0.56
C PHE A 11 20.02 -4.26 -1.78
N LEU A 12 19.05 -3.35 -1.77
CA LEU A 12 18.16 -3.14 -2.92
C LEU A 12 18.95 -2.75 -4.18
N ASN A 13 19.98 -1.91 -4.03
CA ASN A 13 20.83 -1.48 -5.14
C ASN A 13 21.73 -2.61 -5.68
N SER A 14 21.91 -3.72 -4.97
CA SER A 14 22.59 -4.91 -5.51
C SER A 14 21.85 -5.51 -6.72
N TYR A 15 20.56 -5.20 -6.87
CA TYR A 15 19.74 -5.58 -8.02
C TYR A 15 19.67 -4.52 -9.13
N ASN A 16 20.48 -3.47 -9.06
CA ASN A 16 20.58 -2.46 -10.12
C ASN A 16 21.42 -3.00 -11.28
N LEU A 17 20.83 -3.93 -12.03
CA LEU A 17 21.46 -4.72 -13.07
C LEU A 17 20.64 -4.65 -14.36
N ASP A 18 21.28 -4.95 -15.48
CA ASP A 18 20.79 -4.73 -16.85
C ASP A 18 20.49 -6.04 -17.61
N SER A 19 20.58 -7.20 -16.95
CA SER A 19 20.27 -8.48 -17.59
C SER A 19 19.72 -9.51 -16.61
N SER A 20 18.83 -10.36 -17.10
CA SER A 20 18.23 -11.44 -16.29
C SER A 20 19.28 -12.39 -15.73
N GLN A 21 20.36 -12.66 -16.47
CA GLN A 21 21.47 -13.50 -16.00
C GLN A 21 22.21 -12.87 -14.81
N LYS A 22 22.54 -11.56 -14.90
CA LYS A 22 23.20 -10.86 -13.79
C LYS A 22 22.29 -10.82 -12.56
N ILE A 23 20.99 -10.56 -12.75
CA ILE A 23 20.02 -10.54 -11.64
C ILE A 23 19.89 -11.93 -11.01
N ARG A 24 19.85 -13.01 -11.80
CA ARG A 24 19.86 -14.40 -11.30
C ARG A 24 21.13 -14.70 -10.49
N THR A 25 22.29 -14.26 -10.96
CA THR A 25 23.54 -14.39 -10.21
C THR A 25 23.47 -13.63 -8.88
N ALA A 26 22.95 -12.40 -8.87
CA ALA A 26 22.76 -11.63 -7.64
C ALA A 26 21.79 -12.30 -6.66
N LEU A 27 20.68 -12.87 -7.15
CA LEU A 27 19.75 -13.66 -6.34
C LEU A 27 20.45 -14.88 -5.72
N GLY A 28 21.31 -15.57 -6.48
CA GLY A 28 22.12 -16.68 -5.98
C GLY A 28 23.11 -16.25 -4.88
N THR A 29 23.83 -15.16 -5.10
CA THR A 29 24.79 -14.59 -4.12
C THR A 29 24.09 -14.10 -2.85
N ASN A 30 22.91 -13.50 -2.99
CA ASN A 30 22.08 -13.05 -1.88
C ASN A 30 21.41 -14.22 -1.11
N HIS A 31 21.79 -15.47 -1.44
CA HIS A 31 21.38 -16.72 -0.77
C HIS A 31 19.90 -16.72 -0.45
N GLN A 32 19.08 -16.80 -1.51
CA GLN A 32 17.67 -17.14 -1.36
C GLN A 32 17.55 -18.37 -0.46
N PHE A 33 16.81 -18.24 0.65
CA PHE A 33 16.52 -19.31 1.61
C PHE A 33 17.66 -19.65 2.59
N ARG A 34 18.10 -18.67 3.38
CA ARG A 34 19.00 -18.92 4.53
C ARG A 34 18.36 -19.93 5.49
N ALA A 35 19.09 -21.00 5.83
CA ALA A 35 18.65 -21.97 6.84
C ALA A 35 18.45 -21.32 8.23
N ASN A 36 19.23 -20.27 8.53
CA ASN A 36 19.14 -19.49 9.78
C ASN A 36 18.32 -18.21 9.59
N TYR A 37 17.18 -18.30 8.91
CA TYR A 37 16.29 -17.15 8.70
C TYR A 37 15.75 -16.62 10.04
N ASP A 38 15.91 -15.32 10.26
CA ASP A 38 15.27 -14.58 11.34
C ASP A 38 14.29 -13.58 10.75
N LYS A 39 12.99 -13.74 11.04
CA LYS A 39 11.93 -12.85 10.52
C LYS A 39 12.08 -11.40 10.95
N ASP A 40 12.67 -11.14 12.12
CA ASP A 40 12.75 -9.79 12.68
C ASP A 40 13.93 -9.01 12.07
N ILE A 41 14.90 -9.73 11.49
CA ILE A 41 16.11 -9.18 10.87
C ILE A 41 16.06 -9.26 9.34
N ASN A 42 15.59 -10.38 8.79
CA ASN A 42 15.75 -10.74 7.38
C ASN A 42 14.50 -10.54 6.52
N ALA A 43 13.34 -10.20 7.10
CA ALA A 43 12.09 -10.14 6.34
C ALA A 43 12.11 -9.15 5.16
N ASP A 44 12.80 -8.01 5.29
CA ASP A 44 12.92 -7.04 4.19
C ASP A 44 13.72 -7.59 3.01
N GLU A 45 14.86 -8.23 3.29
CA GLU A 45 15.71 -8.83 2.27
C GLU A 45 15.02 -10.01 1.60
N ASP A 46 14.37 -10.86 2.39
CA ASP A 46 13.63 -12.02 1.91
C ASP A 46 12.46 -11.62 0.99
N TRP A 47 11.67 -10.62 1.39
CA TRP A 47 10.61 -10.06 0.55
C TRP A 47 11.14 -9.49 -0.77
N VAL A 48 12.21 -8.69 -0.74
CA VAL A 48 12.82 -8.17 -1.98
C VAL A 48 13.32 -9.30 -2.87
N ASN A 49 13.97 -10.32 -2.31
CA ASN A 49 14.43 -11.49 -3.06
C ASN A 49 13.26 -12.22 -3.74
N HIS A 50 12.15 -12.39 -3.04
CA HIS A 50 10.94 -13.01 -3.57
C HIS A 50 10.36 -12.19 -4.73
N VAL A 51 10.24 -10.88 -4.57
CA VAL A 51 9.72 -9.97 -5.60
C VAL A 51 10.63 -9.94 -6.83
N VAL A 52 11.94 -9.76 -6.64
CA VAL A 52 12.92 -9.74 -7.73
C VAL A 52 12.92 -11.06 -8.49
N HIS A 53 12.88 -12.20 -7.79
CA HIS A 53 12.80 -13.51 -8.42
C HIS A 53 11.54 -13.64 -9.29
N SER A 54 10.38 -13.25 -8.76
CA SER A 54 9.11 -13.32 -9.46
C SER A 54 9.13 -12.45 -10.73
N LEU A 55 9.56 -11.19 -10.61
CA LEU A 55 9.62 -10.27 -11.76
C LEU A 55 10.62 -10.71 -12.83
N VAL A 56 11.81 -11.22 -12.44
CA VAL A 56 12.80 -11.71 -13.42
C VAL A 56 12.24 -12.86 -14.25
N ARG A 57 11.41 -13.74 -13.67
CA ARG A 57 10.71 -14.77 -14.45
C ARG A 57 9.79 -14.16 -15.50
N GLU A 58 9.03 -13.12 -15.14
CA GLU A 58 8.16 -12.44 -16.09
C GLU A 58 8.93 -11.84 -17.27
N TYR A 59 10.12 -11.27 -17.05
CA TYR A 59 11.01 -10.85 -18.13
C TYR A 59 11.52 -12.02 -18.99
N GLN A 60 11.98 -13.11 -18.36
CA GLN A 60 12.56 -14.26 -19.06
C GLN A 60 11.56 -14.99 -19.96
N PHE A 61 10.28 -15.02 -19.57
CA PHE A 61 9.21 -15.63 -20.37
C PHE A 61 8.57 -14.67 -21.38
N GLY A 62 9.06 -13.43 -21.48
CA GLY A 62 8.53 -12.42 -22.40
C GLY A 62 7.11 -11.95 -22.05
N ASN A 63 6.71 -12.08 -20.78
CA ASN A 63 5.39 -11.63 -20.32
C ASN A 63 5.34 -10.10 -20.24
N MET A 64 6.47 -9.45 -19.98
CA MET A 64 6.54 -7.99 -19.87
C MET A 64 6.27 -7.25 -21.20
N ASP A 65 6.36 -7.94 -22.35
CA ASP A 65 6.10 -7.36 -23.67
C ASP A 65 4.64 -7.52 -24.14
N ARG A 66 3.75 -8.06 -23.28
CA ARG A 66 2.35 -8.35 -23.63
C ARG A 66 1.37 -7.55 -22.79
N TYR A 67 0.18 -7.35 -23.35
CA TYR A 67 -0.96 -6.82 -22.60
C TYR A 67 -1.68 -7.94 -21.86
N TYR A 68 -2.00 -7.70 -20.59
CA TYR A 68 -2.79 -8.61 -19.77
C TYR A 68 -3.96 -7.92 -19.08
N THR A 69 -4.80 -8.71 -18.42
CA THR A 69 -5.89 -8.19 -17.59
C THR A 69 -5.36 -7.52 -16.33
N GLU A 70 -6.17 -6.68 -15.72
CA GLU A 70 -5.88 -6.04 -14.43
C GLU A 70 -5.53 -7.06 -13.34
N ALA A 71 -6.31 -8.15 -13.26
CA ALA A 71 -6.06 -9.23 -12.32
C ALA A 71 -4.69 -9.89 -12.51
N TRP A 72 -4.20 -10.00 -13.75
CA TRP A 72 -2.86 -10.52 -14.03
C TRP A 72 -1.77 -9.57 -13.52
N TYR A 73 -1.90 -8.27 -13.79
CA TYR A 73 -0.95 -7.28 -13.26
C TYR A 73 -0.98 -7.27 -11.73
N GLN A 74 -2.16 -7.38 -11.13
CA GLN A 74 -2.33 -7.47 -9.69
C GLN A 74 -1.60 -8.68 -9.10
N SER A 75 -1.75 -9.87 -9.67
CA SER A 75 -1.15 -11.09 -9.11
C SER A 75 0.32 -11.31 -9.47
N HIS A 76 0.77 -10.88 -10.65
CA HIS A 76 2.13 -11.14 -11.14
C HIS A 76 3.11 -10.00 -10.88
N ILE A 77 2.65 -8.74 -10.87
CA ILE A 77 3.51 -7.56 -10.75
C ILE A 77 3.29 -6.86 -9.41
N TRP A 78 2.04 -6.52 -9.09
CA TRP A 78 1.69 -5.70 -7.93
C TRP A 78 1.43 -6.51 -6.66
N SER A 79 1.50 -7.84 -6.71
CA SER A 79 1.49 -8.71 -5.52
C SER A 79 2.66 -8.40 -4.57
N MET A 80 3.70 -7.70 -5.06
CA MET A 80 4.73 -7.13 -4.22
C MET A 80 4.18 -6.15 -3.17
N ILE A 81 3.08 -5.45 -3.45
CA ILE A 81 2.44 -4.53 -2.52
C ILE A 81 1.85 -5.33 -1.37
N GLU A 82 1.02 -6.32 -1.68
CA GLU A 82 0.34 -7.19 -0.70
C GLU A 82 1.37 -7.94 0.17
N SER A 83 2.29 -8.67 -0.45
CA SER A 83 3.32 -9.45 0.25
C SER A 83 4.28 -8.60 1.08
N CYS A 84 4.39 -7.29 0.81
CA CYS A 84 5.18 -6.39 1.65
C CYS A 84 4.60 -6.26 3.06
N PHE A 85 3.30 -6.50 3.25
CA PHE A 85 2.64 -6.42 4.55
C PHE A 85 2.71 -7.71 5.36
N ASP A 86 3.08 -8.85 4.75
CA ASP A 86 3.19 -10.15 5.45
C ASP A 86 4.19 -10.10 6.61
N LYS A 87 5.20 -9.22 6.51
CA LYS A 87 6.21 -8.99 7.55
C LYS A 87 5.72 -8.12 8.72
N VAL A 88 4.56 -7.46 8.60
CA VAL A 88 4.05 -6.52 9.61
C VAL A 88 2.98 -7.20 10.45
N LYS A 89 3.37 -7.63 11.66
CA LYS A 89 2.42 -8.17 12.62
C LYS A 89 1.37 -7.11 13.00
N GLY A 90 0.10 -7.47 12.84
CA GLY A 90 -1.04 -6.66 13.24
C GLY A 90 -1.71 -5.91 12.09
N ILE A 91 -1.14 -5.93 10.88
CA ILE A 91 -1.79 -5.42 9.66
C ILE A 91 -1.90 -6.57 8.64
N GLU A 92 -3.01 -6.60 7.93
CA GLU A 92 -3.21 -7.42 6.74
C GLU A 92 -3.57 -6.54 5.53
N ALA A 93 -3.18 -7.00 4.35
CA ALA A 93 -3.62 -6.44 3.07
C ALA A 93 -4.83 -7.26 2.57
N ALA A 94 -6.04 -6.77 2.82
CA ALA A 94 -7.26 -7.49 2.44
C ALA A 94 -7.60 -7.25 0.95
N THR A 95 -7.50 -8.31 0.14
CA THR A 95 -7.87 -8.36 -1.28
C THR A 95 -9.37 -8.61 -1.51
N GLY A 96 -9.88 -8.31 -2.71
CA GLY A 96 -11.19 -8.80 -3.17
C GLY A 96 -12.37 -7.84 -2.95
N GLU A 97 -12.22 -6.57 -3.33
CA GLU A 97 -13.26 -5.53 -3.19
C GLU A 97 -13.68 -5.26 -1.73
N SER A 98 -12.71 -5.25 -0.82
CA SER A 98 -12.95 -4.88 0.57
C SER A 98 -13.51 -3.45 0.64
N ALA A 99 -14.69 -3.29 1.24
CA ALA A 99 -15.33 -2.00 1.40
C ALA A 99 -14.76 -1.26 2.62
N SER A 100 -14.25 -0.05 2.42
CA SER A 100 -13.68 0.76 3.51
C SER A 100 -14.70 1.03 4.62
N LEU A 101 -14.36 0.59 5.82
CA LEU A 101 -15.08 0.79 7.06
C LEU A 101 -15.04 2.26 7.49
N GLY A 102 -13.95 2.98 7.24
CA GLY A 102 -13.85 4.42 7.43
C GLY A 102 -14.90 5.17 6.61
N SER A 103 -14.97 4.91 5.31
CA SER A 103 -16.00 5.50 4.44
C SER A 103 -17.41 5.08 4.84
N LYS A 104 -17.62 3.81 5.21
CA LYS A 104 -18.89 3.31 5.74
C LYS A 104 -19.32 4.10 6.99
N ARG A 105 -18.42 4.34 7.95
CA ARG A 105 -18.70 5.13 9.15
C ARG A 105 -19.16 6.54 8.81
N ARG A 106 -18.41 7.25 7.97
CA ARG A 106 -18.79 8.62 7.56
C ARG A 106 -20.14 8.66 6.87
N MET A 107 -20.40 7.77 5.91
CA MET A 107 -21.65 7.76 5.15
C MET A 107 -22.88 7.48 6.03
N ASN A 108 -22.70 6.79 7.15
CA ASN A 108 -23.79 6.40 8.05
C ASN A 108 -23.82 7.20 9.35
N GLN A 109 -22.97 8.21 9.54
CA GLN A 109 -22.82 8.95 10.81
C GLN A 109 -24.11 9.67 11.27
N ASN A 110 -24.99 10.00 10.32
CA ASN A 110 -26.26 10.70 10.57
C ASN A 110 -27.48 9.76 10.50
N ARG A 111 -27.30 8.42 10.49
CA ARG A 111 -28.45 7.49 10.52
C ARG A 111 -29.09 7.52 11.90
N THR A 112 -30.37 7.86 11.94
CA THR A 112 -31.17 7.87 13.18
C THR A 112 -32.03 6.61 13.28
N PRO A 113 -32.40 6.19 14.51
CA PRO A 113 -33.33 5.08 14.72
C PRO A 113 -34.68 5.31 14.01
N THR A 114 -35.33 4.22 13.60
CA THR A 114 -36.65 4.22 12.94
C THR A 114 -37.73 4.89 13.78
N ALA A 115 -37.57 4.89 15.11
CA ALA A 115 -38.47 5.55 16.04
C ALA A 115 -38.47 7.08 15.92
N ILE A 116 -37.43 7.68 15.30
CA ILE A 116 -37.28 9.12 15.15
C ILE A 116 -37.52 9.56 13.69
N ASN A 117 -36.97 8.84 12.71
CA ASN A 117 -37.17 9.10 11.27
C ASN A 117 -37.17 7.78 10.49
N ASN A 118 -37.74 7.77 9.27
CA ASN A 118 -37.59 6.63 8.35
C ASN A 118 -36.10 6.30 8.13
N MET A 119 -35.68 5.09 8.53
CA MET A 119 -34.28 4.69 8.49
C MET A 119 -33.87 4.39 7.04
N PRO A 120 -32.96 5.18 6.43
CA PRO A 120 -32.47 4.89 5.09
C PRO A 120 -31.64 3.61 5.09
N ARG A 121 -31.53 2.90 3.96
CA ARG A 121 -30.69 1.68 3.84
C ARG A 121 -29.23 1.97 4.26
N LEU A 122 -28.56 0.96 4.83
CA LEU A 122 -27.15 1.07 5.22
C LEU A 122 -26.29 1.36 3.98
N ALA A 123 -25.57 2.48 3.97
CA ALA A 123 -24.63 2.79 2.91
C ALA A 123 -23.38 1.92 3.05
N TYR A 124 -22.90 1.35 1.94
CA TYR A 124 -21.63 0.65 1.90
C TYR A 124 -20.49 1.63 1.69
N GLY A 125 -19.33 1.35 2.30
CA GLY A 125 -18.12 2.13 2.07
C GLY A 125 -17.61 2.01 0.64
N HIS A 126 -16.64 2.85 0.27
CA HIS A 126 -15.97 2.71 -1.02
C HIS A 126 -15.27 1.36 -1.09
N LYS A 127 -15.55 0.57 -2.13
CA LYS A 127 -14.86 -0.69 -2.44
C LYS A 127 -13.49 -0.38 -3.02
N CYS A 128 -12.45 -1.02 -2.52
CA CYS A 128 -11.09 -0.94 -3.08
C CYS A 128 -10.54 -2.34 -3.34
N ASP A 129 -9.59 -2.43 -4.26
CA ASP A 129 -8.95 -3.68 -4.63
C ASP A 129 -8.12 -4.25 -3.48
N LEU A 130 -7.46 -3.35 -2.74
CA LEU A 130 -6.78 -3.64 -1.48
C LEU A 130 -7.19 -2.65 -0.41
N VAL A 131 -7.42 -3.15 0.81
CA VAL A 131 -7.53 -2.34 2.02
C VAL A 131 -6.51 -2.83 3.03
N PHE A 132 -5.66 -1.93 3.52
CA PHE A 132 -4.70 -2.24 4.57
C PHE A 132 -5.36 -1.98 5.92
N ARG A 133 -5.55 -3.03 6.71
CA ARG A 133 -6.31 -2.97 7.96
C ARG A 133 -5.69 -3.80 9.05
N GLN A 134 -6.07 -3.51 10.29
CA GLN A 134 -5.72 -4.33 11.43
C GLN A 134 -6.32 -5.73 11.27
N TYR A 135 -5.68 -6.75 11.84
CA TYR A 135 -6.28 -8.08 11.92
C TYR A 135 -7.69 -8.02 12.52
N ASP A 136 -8.64 -8.61 11.81
CA ASP A 136 -10.02 -8.71 12.23
C ASP A 136 -10.24 -10.06 12.94
N ASN A 137 -10.57 -10.01 14.22
CA ASN A 137 -10.94 -11.20 15.00
C ASN A 137 -12.47 -11.34 15.14
N GLY A 138 -13.26 -10.57 14.39
CA GLY A 138 -14.72 -10.60 14.38
C GLY A 138 -15.39 -9.93 15.58
N HIS A 139 -14.62 -9.45 16.56
CA HIS A 139 -15.16 -8.87 17.79
C HIS A 139 -15.07 -7.35 17.85
N ASN A 140 -14.17 -6.73 17.08
CA ASN A 140 -14.00 -5.28 17.01
C ASN A 140 -13.93 -4.83 15.56
N LEU A 141 -14.30 -3.57 15.28
CA LEU A 141 -14.12 -3.02 13.96
C LEU A 141 -12.62 -2.74 13.74
N PRO A 142 -11.96 -3.38 12.76
CA PRO A 142 -10.53 -3.17 12.54
C PRO A 142 -10.26 -1.73 12.08
N LEU A 143 -9.12 -1.19 12.51
CA LEU A 143 -8.63 0.08 12.02
C LEU A 143 -8.09 -0.08 10.60
N GLU A 144 -8.29 0.94 9.76
CA GLU A 144 -7.82 0.98 8.39
C GLU A 144 -6.72 2.03 8.25
N PHE A 145 -5.63 1.66 7.58
CA PHE A 145 -4.43 2.50 7.44
C PHE A 145 -4.25 3.02 6.01
N GLY A 146 -4.99 2.45 5.06
CA GLY A 146 -4.99 2.89 3.68
C GLY A 146 -5.57 1.85 2.71
N GLY A 147 -5.29 2.01 1.42
CA GLY A 147 -5.73 1.05 0.40
C GLY A 147 -5.09 1.25 -0.96
N SER A 148 -5.35 0.33 -1.87
CA SER A 148 -4.89 0.38 -3.27
C SER A 148 -6.09 0.38 -4.22
N GLU A 149 -5.94 1.10 -5.32
CA GLU A 149 -6.86 1.01 -6.45
C GLU A 149 -6.08 0.57 -7.70
N ALA A 150 -6.61 -0.47 -8.32
CA ALA A 150 -6.12 -1.06 -9.54
C ALA A 150 -6.87 -0.46 -10.74
N LYS A 151 -6.19 -0.43 -11.88
CA LYS A 151 -6.77 -0.02 -13.16
C LYS A 151 -6.28 -0.92 -14.29
N PRO A 152 -7.14 -1.16 -15.30
CA PRO A 152 -6.79 -2.07 -16.38
C PRO A 152 -5.85 -1.43 -17.41
N ARG A 153 -5.85 -0.10 -17.54
CA ARG A 153 -5.08 0.62 -18.56
C ARG A 153 -4.46 1.90 -18.03
N ILE A 154 -3.26 2.18 -18.53
CA ILE A 154 -2.63 3.49 -18.45
C ILE A 154 -3.43 4.40 -19.38
N GLU A 155 -4.60 4.83 -18.92
CA GLU A 155 -5.24 6.01 -19.49
C GLU A 155 -4.33 7.18 -19.13
N GLU A 156 -3.92 7.97 -20.12
CA GLU A 156 -3.30 9.28 -19.85
C GLU A 156 -4.20 10.07 -18.89
N ASP A 157 -3.66 11.09 -18.21
CA ASP A 157 -4.28 11.81 -17.08
C ASP A 157 -5.70 12.42 -17.37
N TYR A 158 -6.19 12.29 -18.60
CA TYR A 158 -7.49 12.72 -19.10
C TYR A 158 -8.63 11.70 -18.94
N GLY A 159 -8.35 10.46 -18.57
CA GLY A 159 -9.39 9.44 -18.35
C GLY A 159 -10.33 9.81 -17.22
N THR A 160 -11.64 9.96 -17.48
CA THR A 160 -12.65 10.31 -16.46
C THR A 160 -12.62 9.35 -15.27
N LYS A 161 -12.37 8.05 -15.51
CA LYS A 161 -12.25 7.04 -14.45
C LYS A 161 -10.95 7.17 -13.66
N PHE A 162 -9.85 7.57 -14.28
CA PHE A 162 -8.58 7.85 -13.60
C PHE A 162 -8.72 9.07 -12.68
N MET A 163 -9.34 10.14 -13.17
CA MET A 163 -9.65 11.32 -12.37
C MET A 163 -10.61 10.99 -11.21
N GLN A 164 -11.72 10.32 -11.47
CA GLN A 164 -12.70 10.03 -10.42
C GLN A 164 -12.17 9.06 -9.36
N GLU A 165 -11.53 7.97 -9.75
CA GLU A 165 -11.10 6.94 -8.80
C GLU A 165 -9.75 7.29 -8.16
N GLY A 166 -8.80 7.80 -8.95
CA GLY A 166 -7.48 8.20 -8.46
C GLY A 166 -7.43 9.57 -7.79
N PHE A 167 -8.21 10.56 -8.24
CA PHE A 167 -8.16 11.94 -7.69
C PHE A 167 -9.22 12.24 -6.64
N ILE A 168 -10.34 11.52 -6.66
CA ILE A 168 -11.45 11.80 -5.74
C ILE A 168 -11.67 10.63 -4.79
N LYS A 169 -11.90 9.42 -5.31
CA LYS A 169 -12.27 8.24 -4.49
C LYS A 169 -11.17 7.86 -3.51
N LEU A 170 -9.95 7.57 -3.98
CA LEU A 170 -8.85 7.15 -3.12
C LEU A 170 -8.52 8.21 -2.05
N PRO A 171 -8.27 9.50 -2.36
CA PRO A 171 -7.97 10.49 -1.33
C PRO A 171 -9.10 10.69 -0.32
N ARG A 172 -10.36 10.61 -0.78
CA ARG A 172 -11.53 10.71 0.11
C ARG A 172 -11.61 9.53 1.06
N MET A 173 -11.32 8.31 0.59
CA MET A 173 -11.25 7.13 1.44
C MET A 173 -10.10 7.23 2.45
N LEU A 174 -8.89 7.59 2.00
CA LEU A 174 -7.74 7.79 2.87
C LEU A 174 -8.06 8.80 3.98
N LYS A 175 -8.74 9.91 3.64
CA LYS A 175 -9.20 10.89 4.63
C LYS A 175 -10.17 10.26 5.65
N ASP A 176 -11.15 9.49 5.19
CA ASP A 176 -12.13 8.85 6.08
C ASP A 176 -11.46 7.87 7.05
N MET A 177 -10.47 7.11 6.58
CA MET A 177 -9.63 6.23 7.40
C MET A 177 -8.82 7.05 8.41
N MET A 178 -8.18 8.15 7.97
CA MET A 178 -7.40 9.03 8.84
C MET A 178 -8.26 9.65 9.95
N ASP A 179 -9.50 10.07 9.65
CA ASP A 179 -10.42 10.61 10.64
C ASP A 179 -10.78 9.58 11.71
N VAL A 180 -10.86 8.29 11.34
CA VAL A 180 -11.05 7.19 12.32
C VAL A 180 -9.81 7.00 13.18
N LEU A 181 -8.61 7.01 12.59
CA LEU A 181 -7.35 6.85 13.33
C LEU A 181 -7.12 8.01 14.32
N LEU A 182 -7.40 9.25 13.91
CA LEU A 182 -7.29 10.43 14.78
C LEU A 182 -8.26 10.38 15.97
N LYS A 183 -9.48 9.88 15.75
CA LYS A 183 -10.45 9.65 16.84
C LYS A 183 -9.98 8.56 17.80
N ALA A 184 -9.30 7.52 17.30
CA ALA A 184 -8.81 6.43 18.14
C ALA A 184 -7.74 6.89 19.14
N ILE A 185 -7.01 7.97 18.83
CA ILE A 185 -6.02 8.59 19.72
C ILE A 185 -6.55 9.85 20.43
N ASP A 186 -7.86 10.09 20.42
CA ASP A 186 -8.52 11.27 21.02
C ASP A 186 -7.89 12.62 20.59
N TYR A 187 -7.41 12.70 19.34
CA TYR A 187 -6.74 13.88 18.79
C TYR A 187 -5.58 14.41 19.66
N ASP A 188 -4.87 13.53 20.37
CA ASP A 188 -3.77 13.94 21.23
C ASP A 188 -2.55 14.43 20.41
N ASN A 189 -1.45 14.72 21.12
CA ASN A 189 -0.22 15.23 20.53
C ASN A 189 0.41 14.33 19.45
N ARG A 190 0.00 13.06 19.35
CA ARG A 190 0.44 12.10 18.32
C ARG A 190 -0.26 12.32 16.98
N SER A 191 -1.28 13.17 16.90
CA SER A 191 -2.05 13.45 15.68
C SER A 191 -1.20 13.84 14.47
N THR A 192 -0.06 14.50 14.69
CA THR A 192 0.87 14.90 13.62
C THR A 192 1.65 13.73 13.01
N ALA A 193 1.69 12.59 13.71
CA ALA A 193 2.31 11.35 13.23
C ALA A 193 1.34 10.46 12.45
N ILE A 194 0.03 10.71 12.53
CA ILE A 194 -0.99 9.93 11.82
C ILE A 194 -0.97 10.31 10.34
N ARG A 195 -0.85 9.28 9.49
CA ARG A 195 -0.92 9.39 8.04
C ARG A 195 -1.65 8.18 7.48
N THR A 196 -2.25 8.34 6.31
CA THR A 196 -2.82 7.24 5.54
C THR A 196 -2.19 7.24 4.16
N VAL A 197 -1.88 6.06 3.65
CA VAL A 197 -1.19 5.92 2.37
C VAL A 197 -1.95 4.98 1.45
N GLY A 198 -1.86 5.23 0.16
CA GLY A 198 -2.42 4.35 -0.84
C GLY A 198 -1.57 4.28 -2.09
N ILE A 199 -1.84 3.27 -2.91
CA ILE A 199 -1.16 3.08 -4.18
C ILE A 199 -2.22 3.07 -5.28
N LEU A 200 -1.97 3.83 -6.34
CA LEU A 200 -2.71 3.73 -7.59
C LEU A 200 -1.82 2.97 -8.54
N HIS A 201 -2.27 1.84 -9.06
CA HIS A 201 -1.51 1.11 -10.06
C HIS A 201 -2.35 0.76 -11.28
N SER A 202 -1.69 0.75 -12.43
CA SER A 202 -2.32 0.56 -13.72
C SER A 202 -1.34 -0.02 -14.72
N GLY A 203 -1.61 -1.22 -15.21
CA GLY A 203 -0.66 -1.98 -16.02
C GLY A 203 0.70 -2.09 -15.32
N LEU A 204 1.76 -1.56 -15.95
CA LEU A 204 3.12 -1.51 -15.40
C LEU A 204 3.46 -0.18 -14.71
N SER A 205 2.47 0.66 -14.42
CA SER A 205 2.67 1.94 -13.73
C SER A 205 2.07 1.96 -12.34
N CYS A 206 2.70 2.70 -11.41
CA CYS A 206 2.12 3.00 -10.11
C CYS A 206 2.45 4.41 -9.62
N THR A 207 1.62 4.90 -8.70
CA THR A 207 1.77 6.19 -8.02
C THR A 207 1.35 6.04 -6.57
N MET A 208 2.23 6.39 -5.64
CA MET A 208 1.90 6.44 -4.22
C MET A 208 1.16 7.75 -3.88
N VAL A 209 0.14 7.66 -3.03
CA VAL A 209 -0.63 8.78 -2.49
C VAL A 209 -0.48 8.74 -0.98
N GLU A 210 0.02 9.83 -0.39
CA GLU A 210 0.13 10.01 1.07
C GLU A 210 -0.84 11.12 1.49
N LEU A 211 -1.53 10.91 2.61
CA LEU A 211 -2.42 11.90 3.18
C LEU A 211 -2.05 12.12 4.65
N ASP A 212 -1.82 13.39 5.00
CA ASP A 212 -1.50 13.84 6.35
C ASP A 212 -2.37 15.03 6.79
N ARG A 213 -2.29 15.35 8.08
CA ARG A 213 -3.00 16.48 8.69
C ARG A 213 -2.02 17.42 9.40
N PRO A 214 -1.42 18.38 8.68
CA PRO A 214 -0.46 19.32 9.28
C PRO A 214 -1.09 20.24 10.33
N THR A 215 -2.38 20.55 10.20
CA THR A 215 -3.15 21.37 11.15
C THR A 215 -4.51 20.77 11.41
N ALA A 216 -5.21 21.18 12.47
CA ALA A 216 -6.49 20.59 12.89
C ALA A 216 -7.55 20.51 11.76
N TYR A 217 -7.56 21.45 10.82
CA TYR A 217 -8.61 21.58 9.81
C TYR A 217 -8.16 21.31 8.37
N VAL A 218 -6.86 21.14 8.14
CA VAL A 218 -6.31 20.97 6.79
C VAL A 218 -5.77 19.57 6.64
N SER A 219 -6.35 18.81 5.70
CA SER A 219 -5.78 17.54 5.23
C SER A 219 -5.05 17.80 3.92
N ARG A 220 -3.81 17.35 3.81
CA ARG A 220 -2.98 17.53 2.63
C ARG A 220 -2.78 16.18 1.95
N VAL A 221 -2.98 16.17 0.63
CA VAL A 221 -2.75 15.00 -0.23
C VAL A 221 -1.46 15.23 -0.99
N PHE A 222 -0.49 14.36 -0.78
CA PHE A 222 0.75 14.28 -1.53
C PHE A 222 0.67 13.14 -2.55
N ARG A 223 1.06 13.41 -3.80
CA ARG A 223 1.16 12.40 -4.85
C ARG A 223 2.62 12.25 -5.24
N GLY A 224 3.12 11.03 -5.16
CA GLY A 224 4.45 10.69 -5.64
C GLY A 224 4.56 10.85 -7.16
N LYS A 225 5.80 10.83 -7.65
CA LYS A 225 6.04 10.73 -9.09
C LYS A 225 5.53 9.38 -9.59
N LYS A 226 4.90 9.37 -10.77
CA LYS A 226 4.53 8.14 -11.48
C LYS A 226 5.78 7.30 -11.73
N ILE A 227 5.75 6.05 -11.30
CA ILE A 227 6.77 5.04 -11.55
C ILE A 227 6.23 4.12 -12.65
N GLU A 228 7.05 3.87 -13.66
CA GLU A 228 6.71 2.97 -14.76
C GLU A 228 7.78 1.89 -14.87
N ILE A 229 7.37 0.63 -14.70
CA ILE A 229 8.21 -0.54 -14.91
C ILE A 229 8.38 -0.74 -16.41
N SER A 230 9.63 -0.76 -16.89
CA SER A 230 9.90 -0.98 -18.31
C SER A 230 9.69 -2.45 -18.68
N SER A 231 9.22 -2.72 -19.90
CA SER A 231 9.24 -4.09 -20.44
C SER A 231 10.64 -4.61 -20.76
N LYS A 232 11.65 -3.73 -20.77
CA LYS A 232 13.03 -4.03 -21.13
C LYS A 232 13.87 -4.30 -19.89
N VAL A 233 14.46 -5.49 -19.82
CA VAL A 233 15.25 -5.96 -18.67
C VAL A 233 16.51 -5.11 -18.45
N GLU A 234 17.01 -4.46 -19.49
CA GLU A 234 18.12 -3.52 -19.44
C GLU A 234 17.81 -2.31 -18.53
N LYS A 235 16.52 -2.03 -18.31
CA LYS A 235 16.01 -0.97 -17.44
C LYS A 235 15.47 -1.50 -16.11
N PHE A 236 15.74 -2.76 -15.75
CA PHE A 236 15.24 -3.37 -14.51
C PHE A 236 15.60 -2.52 -13.29
N GLY A 237 16.90 -2.25 -13.10
CA GLY A 237 17.38 -1.46 -11.96
C GLY A 237 16.74 -0.07 -11.82
N SER A 238 16.59 0.65 -12.94
CA SER A 238 16.08 2.02 -12.94
C SER A 238 14.56 2.14 -12.86
N THR A 239 13.81 1.06 -13.11
CA THR A 239 12.34 1.10 -13.17
C THR A 239 11.64 0.19 -12.16
N VAL A 240 12.21 -0.97 -11.85
CA VAL A 240 11.65 -1.92 -10.87
C VAL A 240 12.02 -1.54 -9.44
N LEU A 241 13.28 -1.16 -9.18
CA LEU A 241 13.71 -0.84 -7.80
C LEU A 241 12.94 0.34 -7.19
N PRO A 242 12.61 1.42 -7.93
CA PRO A 242 11.73 2.46 -7.42
C PRO A 242 10.33 1.95 -7.03
N ALA A 243 9.77 0.99 -7.77
CA ALA A 243 8.45 0.43 -7.47
C ALA A 243 8.47 -0.45 -6.20
N ILE A 244 9.53 -1.26 -6.04
CA ILE A 244 9.80 -2.01 -4.80
C ILE A 244 9.95 -1.05 -3.63
N LEU A 245 10.78 -0.01 -3.78
CA LEU A 245 11.00 0.99 -2.75
C LEU A 245 9.69 1.72 -2.36
N SER A 246 8.85 2.05 -3.34
CA SER A 246 7.56 2.69 -3.08
C SER A 246 6.64 1.79 -2.25
N SER A 247 6.61 0.49 -2.53
CA SER A 247 5.83 -0.49 -1.76
C SER A 247 6.36 -0.63 -0.33
N TRP A 248 7.69 -0.66 -0.17
CA TRP A 248 8.35 -0.68 1.15
C TRP A 248 8.06 0.59 1.96
N VAL A 249 8.15 1.78 1.36
CA VAL A 249 7.86 3.07 2.02
C VAL A 249 6.40 3.11 2.49
N CYS A 250 5.47 2.63 1.66
CA CYS A 250 4.05 2.52 2.03
C CYS A 250 3.88 1.66 3.29
N CYS A 251 4.48 0.47 3.29
CA CYS A 251 4.46 -0.45 4.43
C CYS A 251 5.05 0.15 5.71
N GLU A 252 6.21 0.80 5.63
CA GLU A 252 6.86 1.43 6.79
C GLU A 252 6.05 2.60 7.38
N ILE A 253 5.41 3.43 6.54
CA ILE A 253 4.52 4.49 7.04
C ILE A 253 3.38 3.87 7.86
N MET A 254 2.74 2.81 7.34
CA MET A 254 1.64 2.15 8.04
C MET A 254 2.10 1.48 9.35
N LYS A 255 3.28 0.86 9.36
CA LYS A 255 3.88 0.29 10.57
C LYS A 255 4.10 1.34 11.66
N VAL A 256 4.58 2.53 11.29
CA VAL A 256 4.72 3.66 12.22
C VAL A 256 3.36 4.07 12.77
N VAL A 257 2.35 4.23 11.91
CA VAL A 257 0.99 4.64 12.31
C VAL A 257 0.33 3.60 13.20
N LEU A 258 0.48 2.30 12.91
CA LEU A 258 0.02 1.22 13.76
C LEU A 258 0.62 1.33 15.17
N ASN A 259 1.94 1.54 15.26
CA ASN A 259 2.61 1.68 16.55
C ASN A 259 2.10 2.89 17.35
N VAL A 260 1.84 4.01 16.67
CA VAL A 260 1.27 5.22 17.29
C VAL A 260 -0.11 4.95 17.87
N VAL A 261 -0.96 4.21 17.15
CA VAL A 261 -2.36 3.98 17.57
C VAL A 261 -2.51 2.84 18.58
N VAL A 262 -1.70 1.77 18.46
CA VAL A 262 -1.86 0.55 19.27
C VAL A 262 -0.92 0.50 20.49
N ASN A 263 0.32 0.99 20.37
CA ASN A 263 1.37 0.70 21.35
C ASN A 263 1.69 1.87 22.31
N THR A 264 0.90 2.95 22.31
CA THR A 264 1.05 4.03 23.32
C THR A 264 -0.26 4.23 24.08
N PRO A 265 -0.26 4.06 25.42
CA PRO A 265 -1.45 4.32 26.22
C PRO A 265 -1.84 5.80 26.11
N PRO A 266 -3.13 6.15 26.17
CA PRO A 266 -3.55 7.54 26.26
C PRO A 266 -2.88 8.19 27.49
N PRO A 267 -2.44 9.46 27.40
CA PRO A 267 -1.91 10.15 28.56
C PRO A 267 -2.97 10.14 29.66
N SER A 268 -2.55 9.75 30.87
CA SER A 268 -3.35 9.86 32.09
C SER A 268 -3.83 11.31 32.22
N ARG A 269 -5.16 11.50 32.13
CA ARG A 269 -5.83 12.78 32.36
C ARG A 269 -5.61 13.26 33.79
#